data_AF-A0A7R9PFL8-F1
#
_entry.id   AF-A0A7R9PFL8-F1
#
_cell.length_a   1.000
_cell.length_b   1.000
_cell.length_c   1.000
_cell.angle_alpha   90.00
_cell.angle_beta   90.00
_cell.angle_gamma   90.00
#
_symmetry.space_group_name_H-M   'P 1'
#
loop_
_entity.id
_entity.type
_entity.pdbx_description
1 polymer ?
#
loop_
_entity_poly.entity_id
_entity_poly.type
_entity_poly.pdbx_seq_one_letter_code
_entity_poly.pdbx_strand_id
1 'polypeptide(L)'
;DESGSASGELYWDDGDTLGTYEAGAYTLVSFSLQSSQLTGTPGKTGYTGENMNLATITVLGVSSASSVTANGGSATFTYDGTNKVLSITGLSVSLSDSFTVSWS
;
A
#
# COMPACT_ATOMS: atom_id res chain seq x y z
N ASP A 1 9.89 -1.30 11.60
CA ASP A 1 11.03 -1.55 12.49
C ASP A 1 10.97 -0.53 13.62
N GLU A 2 11.96 -0.52 14.51
CA GLU A 2 12.04 0.38 15.65
C GLU A 2 12.16 1.86 15.25
N SER A 3 12.57 2.15 14.02
CA SER A 3 12.64 3.50 13.45
C SER A 3 11.31 3.98 12.85
N GLY A 4 10.27 3.15 12.90
CA GLY A 4 9.00 3.42 12.22
C GLY A 4 9.12 3.28 10.70
N SER A 5 10.07 2.48 10.21
CA SER A 5 10.25 2.22 8.79
C SER A 5 9.82 0.80 8.41
N ALA A 6 9.34 0.62 7.18
CA ALA A 6 9.10 -0.70 6.60
C ALA A 6 9.21 -0.62 5.07
N SER A 7 9.54 -1.72 4.43
CA SER A 7 9.52 -1.81 2.97
C SER A 7 8.97 -3.16 2.53
N GLY A 8 8.47 -3.22 1.30
CA GLY A 8 7.96 -4.43 0.69
C GLY A 8 7.67 -4.21 -0.79
N GLU A 9 7.40 -5.28 -1.51
CA GLU A 9 7.10 -5.22 -2.95
C GLU A 9 5.96 -6.18 -3.29
N LEU A 10 5.23 -5.86 -4.36
CA LEU A 10 4.19 -6.69 -4.95
C LEU A 10 4.51 -6.94 -6.42
N TYR A 11 4.72 -8.19 -6.77
CA TYR A 11 4.74 -8.67 -8.16
C TYR A 11 3.37 -9.26 -8.50
N TRP A 12 2.84 -8.93 -9.67
CA TRP A 12 1.50 -9.34 -10.09
C TRP A 12 1.42 -9.58 -11.59
N ASP A 13 1.01 -10.78 -12.00
CA ASP A 13 0.74 -11.17 -13.39
C ASP A 13 -0.56 -11.99 -13.44
N ASP A 14 -0.81 -12.70 -14.54
CA ASP A 14 -1.99 -13.55 -14.68
C ASP A 14 -1.89 -14.91 -13.95
N GLY A 15 -0.71 -15.25 -13.42
CA GLY A 15 -0.45 -16.50 -12.71
C GLY A 15 -0.42 -17.77 -13.59
N ASP A 16 -0.47 -17.67 -14.91
CA ASP A 16 -0.57 -18.83 -15.82
C ASP A 16 0.31 -18.72 -17.07
N THR A 17 0.41 -17.53 -17.69
CA THR A 17 1.19 -17.36 -18.92
C THR A 17 2.68 -17.56 -18.67
N LEU A 18 3.32 -18.39 -19.50
CA LEU A 18 4.77 -18.56 -19.46
C LEU A 18 5.48 -17.32 -20.04
N GLY A 19 6.56 -16.90 -19.38
CA GLY A 19 7.42 -15.82 -19.86
C GLY A 19 6.85 -14.41 -19.65
N THR A 20 5.97 -14.21 -18.66
CA THR A 20 5.42 -12.90 -18.29
C THR A 20 6.51 -11.91 -17.91
N TYR A 21 7.57 -12.36 -17.24
CA TYR A 21 8.72 -11.52 -16.88
C TYR A 21 9.46 -10.99 -18.11
N GLU A 22 9.88 -11.87 -19.04
CA GLU A 22 10.59 -11.49 -20.26
C GLU A 22 9.74 -10.62 -21.18
N ALA A 23 8.44 -10.91 -21.26
CA ALA A 23 7.47 -10.10 -22.02
C ALA A 23 7.14 -8.76 -21.33
N GLY A 24 7.53 -8.58 -20.07
CA GLY A 24 7.16 -7.43 -19.27
C GLY A 24 5.65 -7.33 -19.00
N ALA A 25 4.93 -8.45 -19.05
CA ALA A 25 3.48 -8.58 -18.88
C ALA A 25 3.09 -8.77 -17.40
N TYR A 26 3.73 -8.00 -16.52
CA TYR A 26 3.51 -8.01 -15.08
C TYR A 26 3.46 -6.58 -14.53
N THR A 27 2.90 -6.43 -13.35
CA THR A 27 2.93 -5.22 -12.53
C THR A 27 3.83 -5.44 -11.33
N LEU A 28 4.71 -4.48 -11.05
CA LEU A 28 5.60 -4.47 -9.89
C LEU A 28 5.45 -3.14 -9.16
N VAL A 29 5.11 -3.20 -7.88
CA VAL A 29 4.90 -2.03 -7.00
C VAL A 29 5.80 -2.15 -5.79
N SER A 30 6.55 -1.10 -5.47
CA SER A 30 7.35 -1.03 -4.25
C SER A 30 6.62 -0.18 -3.21
N PHE A 31 6.59 -0.65 -1.97
CA PHE A 31 6.04 0.04 -0.82
C PHE A 31 7.16 0.48 0.11
N SER A 32 7.08 1.71 0.60
CA SER A 32 7.99 2.24 1.59
C SER A 32 7.20 3.01 2.64
N LEU A 33 7.39 2.64 3.89
CA LEU A 33 6.92 3.36 5.06
C LEU A 33 8.12 4.03 5.71
N GLN A 34 8.01 5.34 5.96
CA GLN A 34 8.94 6.07 6.81
C GLN A 34 8.17 6.93 7.80
N SER A 35 8.41 6.69 9.10
CA SER A 35 7.69 7.31 10.21
C SER A 35 6.18 7.03 10.15
N SER A 36 5.39 7.96 9.63
CA SER A 36 3.93 7.86 9.55
C SER A 36 3.39 8.07 8.13
N GLN A 37 4.24 7.88 7.11
CA GLN A 37 3.85 7.99 5.71
C GLN A 37 4.24 6.72 4.95
N LEU A 38 3.22 6.01 4.46
CA LEU A 38 3.35 4.94 3.50
C LEU A 38 3.24 5.52 2.08
N THR A 39 4.17 5.13 1.23
CA THR A 39 4.18 5.44 -0.20
C THR A 39 4.17 4.12 -0.98
N GLY A 40 3.28 4.02 -1.96
CA GLY A 40 3.36 2.99 -2.99
C GLY A 40 3.84 3.61 -4.30
N THR A 41 4.84 3.01 -4.91
CA THR A 41 5.47 3.48 -6.16
C THR A 41 5.42 2.38 -7.20
N PRO A 42 4.66 2.55 -8.31
CA PRO A 42 4.67 1.59 -9.40
C PRO A 42 6.02 1.64 -10.14
N GLY A 43 6.61 0.48 -10.38
CA GLY A 43 7.82 0.33 -11.19
C GLY A 43 7.49 -0.11 -12.62
N LYS A 44 6.96 -1.33 -12.77
CA LYS A 44 6.44 -1.85 -14.04
C LYS A 44 4.93 -1.97 -13.93
N THR A 45 4.19 -1.60 -14.97
CA THR A 45 2.72 -1.68 -15.03
C THR A 45 2.27 -2.31 -16.34
N GLY A 46 2.81 -3.49 -16.65
CA GLY A 46 2.57 -4.18 -17.92
C GLY A 46 1.37 -5.12 -17.92
N TYR A 47 0.91 -5.55 -16.74
CA TYR A 47 -0.31 -6.34 -16.62
C TYR A 47 -1.53 -5.43 -16.47
N THR A 48 -2.51 -5.59 -17.36
CA THR A 48 -3.73 -4.77 -17.44
C THR A 48 -5.02 -5.59 -17.39
N GLY A 49 -4.91 -6.88 -17.03
CA GLY A 49 -6.04 -7.81 -17.02
C GLY A 49 -7.06 -7.53 -15.92
N GLU A 50 -6.70 -6.76 -14.90
CA GLU A 50 -7.60 -6.40 -13.80
C GLU A 50 -7.27 -5.05 -13.15
N ASN A 51 -8.24 -4.51 -12.41
CA ASN A 51 -8.06 -3.30 -11.63
C ASN A 51 -7.52 -3.65 -10.24
N MET A 52 -6.25 -3.36 -10.00
CA MET A 52 -5.59 -3.63 -8.73
C MET A 52 -5.84 -2.49 -7.72
N ASN A 53 -6.94 -2.59 -6.97
CA ASN A 53 -7.30 -1.59 -5.96
C ASN A 53 -6.97 -2.03 -4.54
N LEU A 54 -6.21 -1.21 -3.82
CA LEU A 54 -5.93 -1.37 -2.40
C LEU A 54 -7.12 -0.86 -1.57
N ALA A 55 -7.76 -1.78 -0.85
CA ALA A 55 -8.96 -1.50 -0.07
C ALA A 55 -8.70 -1.27 1.43
N THR A 56 -7.65 -1.89 1.97
CA THR A 56 -7.38 -1.89 3.42
C THR A 56 -5.88 -1.89 3.68
N ILE A 57 -5.47 -1.12 4.68
CA ILE A 57 -4.09 -1.08 5.19
C ILE A 57 -4.15 -1.35 6.70
N THR A 58 -3.29 -2.25 7.17
CA THR A 58 -3.07 -2.46 8.61
C THR A 58 -1.63 -2.10 8.94
N VAL A 59 -1.43 -1.21 9.90
CA VAL A 59 -0.11 -0.82 10.38
C VAL A 59 0.04 -1.27 11.83
N LEU A 60 1.07 -2.04 12.10
CA LEU A 60 1.39 -2.57 13.43
C LEU A 60 2.46 -1.69 14.10
N GLY A 61 2.40 -1.57 15.42
CA GLY A 61 3.39 -0.81 16.20
C GLY A 61 3.20 0.71 16.13
N VAL A 62 1.99 1.19 15.83
CA VAL A 62 1.68 2.63 15.78
C VAL A 62 1.47 3.15 17.20
N SER A 63 2.19 4.20 17.60
CA SER A 63 2.09 4.80 18.95
C SER A 63 0.74 5.48 19.20
N SER A 64 0.27 6.24 18.22
CA SER A 64 -1.02 6.96 18.22
C SER A 64 -1.46 7.26 16.79
N ALA A 65 -2.77 7.37 16.59
CA ALA A 65 -3.35 7.89 15.36
C ALA A 65 -4.63 8.67 15.70
N SER A 66 -4.67 9.93 15.29
CA SER A 66 -5.78 10.88 15.49
C SER A 66 -6.39 11.33 14.16
N SER A 67 -5.63 11.24 13.07
CA SER A 67 -6.10 11.49 11.71
C SER A 67 -5.39 10.57 10.73
N VAL A 68 -6.06 10.25 9.61
CA VAL A 68 -5.48 9.53 8.48
C VAL A 68 -5.89 10.21 7.19
N THR A 69 -4.93 10.36 6.28
CA THR A 69 -5.17 10.80 4.91
C THR A 69 -4.68 9.76 3.90
N ALA A 70 -5.39 9.64 2.79
CA ALA A 70 -5.00 8.88 1.62
C ALA A 70 -5.05 9.82 0.40
N ASN A 71 -3.92 9.99 -0.30
CA ASN A 71 -3.75 10.92 -1.40
C ASN A 71 -4.26 12.35 -1.08
N GLY A 72 -4.03 12.81 0.15
CA GLY A 72 -4.46 14.12 0.64
C GLY A 72 -5.93 14.22 1.10
N GLY A 73 -6.78 13.22 0.81
CA GLY A 73 -8.15 13.14 1.30
C GLY A 73 -8.24 12.42 2.65
N SER A 74 -9.25 12.74 3.47
CA SER A 74 -9.46 12.02 4.74
C SER A 74 -9.85 10.56 4.48
N ALA A 75 -9.29 9.64 5.27
CA ALA A 75 -9.57 8.21 5.17
C ALA A 75 -10.25 7.69 6.45
N THR A 76 -11.10 6.68 6.29
CA THR A 76 -11.75 6.00 7.43
C THR A 76 -10.75 5.08 8.12
N PHE A 77 -10.64 5.17 9.44
CA PHE A 77 -9.72 4.34 10.21
C PHE A 77 -10.25 4.01 11.60
N THR A 78 -9.68 2.97 12.20
CA THR A 78 -9.80 2.62 13.61
C THR A 78 -8.41 2.41 14.20
N TYR A 79 -8.20 2.82 15.45
CA TYR A 79 -6.94 2.60 16.15
C TYR A 79 -7.17 1.83 17.45
N ASP A 80 -6.51 0.69 17.58
CA ASP A 80 -6.42 -0.08 18.80
C ASP A 80 -5.19 0.34 19.60
N GLY A 81 -5.40 1.19 20.60
CA GLY A 81 -4.35 1.69 21.47
C GLY A 81 -3.72 0.65 22.40
N THR A 82 -4.38 -0.49 22.62
CA THR A 82 -3.89 -1.61 23.44
C THR A 82 -2.91 -2.45 22.63
N ASN A 83 -3.30 -2.85 21.42
CA ASN A 83 -2.47 -3.68 20.55
C ASN A 83 -1.54 -2.88 19.61
N LYS A 84 -1.65 -1.55 19.61
CA LYS A 84 -0.87 -0.63 18.74
C LYS A 84 -1.12 -0.90 17.25
N VAL A 85 -2.38 -1.08 16.89
CA VAL A 85 -2.79 -1.42 15.51
C VAL A 85 -3.65 -0.31 14.92
N LEU A 86 -3.23 0.22 13.78
CA LEU A 86 -4.01 1.14 12.95
C LEU A 86 -4.60 0.38 11.76
N SER A 87 -5.92 0.39 11.63
CA SER A 87 -6.63 -0.20 10.50
C SER A 87 -7.31 0.89 9.68
N ILE A 88 -6.94 1.00 8.40
CA ILE A 88 -7.45 1.99 7.46
C ILE A 88 -8.27 1.22 6.43
N THR A 89 -9.54 1.59 6.25
CA THR A 89 -10.51 0.79 5.47
C THR A 89 -11.30 1.66 4.50
N GLY A 90 -12.00 1.02 3.55
CA GLY A 90 -12.81 1.72 2.56
C GLY A 90 -11.99 2.52 1.56
N LEU A 91 -10.71 2.17 1.38
CA LEU A 91 -9.86 2.78 0.37
C LEU A 91 -10.27 2.30 -1.02
N SER A 92 -9.98 3.13 -2.02
CA SER A 92 -10.09 2.81 -3.44
C SER A 92 -8.85 3.35 -4.16
N VAL A 93 -7.68 2.93 -3.69
CA VAL A 93 -6.38 3.39 -4.20
C VAL A 93 -5.89 2.43 -5.27
N SER A 94 -5.65 2.94 -6.48
CA SER A 94 -5.03 2.19 -7.58
C SER A 94 -3.58 1.87 -7.23
N LEU A 95 -3.18 0.60 -7.34
CA LEU A 95 -1.78 0.16 -7.20
C LEU A 95 -0.96 0.40 -8.47
N SER A 96 -1.61 0.73 -9.59
CA SER A 96 -0.95 1.11 -10.84
C SER A 96 -0.47 2.56 -10.84
N ASP A 97 -0.93 3.37 -9.88
CA ASP A 97 -0.55 4.76 -9.69
C ASP A 97 0.24 4.94 -8.40
N SER A 98 1.10 5.96 -8.35
CA SER A 98 1.73 6.33 -7.09
C SER A 98 0.68 6.81 -6.09
N PHE A 99 0.80 6.37 -4.83
CA PHE A 99 -0.09 6.81 -3.77
C PHE A 99 0.65 7.09 -2.47
N THR A 100 0.02 7.89 -1.62
CA THR A 100 0.48 8.14 -0.25
C THR A 100 -0.65 7.93 0.75
N VAL A 101 -0.31 7.36 1.89
CA VAL A 101 -1.19 7.26 3.07
C VAL A 101 -0.40 7.73 4.27
N SER A 102 -0.94 8.67 5.04
CA SER A 102 -0.26 9.22 6.21
C SER A 102 -1.17 9.39 7.41
N TRP A 103 -0.58 9.38 8.60
CA TRP A 103 -1.29 9.57 9.87
C TRP A 103 -0.51 10.44 10.85
N SER A 104 -1.22 10.97 11.85
CA SER A 104 -0.67 11.80 12.94
C SER A 104 -1.21 11.39 14.30
#